data_AF-A0A257TGN0-F1
#
_entry.id   AF-A0A257TGN0-F1
#
_cell.length_a   1.000
_cell.length_b   1.000
_cell.length_c   1.000
_cell.angle_alpha   90.00
_cell.angle_beta   90.00
_cell.angle_gamma   90.00
#
_symmetry.space_group_name_H-M   'P 1'
#
loop_
_entity.id
_entity.type
_entity.pdbx_description
1 polymer ?
#
loop_
_entity_poly.entity_id
_entity_poly.type
_entity_poly.pdbx_seq_one_letter_code
_entity_poly.pdbx_strand_id
1 'polypeptide(L)'
;MPHFAEACFRRSQLAAACKPQSSHSRRRKRRRASFERLENREMLSVEPTLAPLNVSGVGTLALTEGVAFSGAVATFTDPNVAGLFPGYMATIEWGDGQRGIDTSPGAIAGSAATRLFTITGSHTYADESATPETLLVRVHLISSVLPDSGDPLSYRTATDSVTVADAPLTGKKIAVTYSNGVSTGSITAAASTTEVTMKFTDANPGAKVGDFTAKIDWGDGVTASGIVSTAPGGFQVVGSHVYANLLHPTVQTETNGNTITVTVDDNGGSSLTMTTSDTASPSEQHLGGLFKGLLGRDPDPAAEQYWTQKLDGGATVDGVAKAIAQSNEFYAKEIIQPVYLQVQGRTATATEVDAIFNQYQKHLPGRRDLEAITLARLAPTVGSDTAFDDWIQTVFKAELGRQAGSSGETYWLAQLQAGKTPLQVAELIADGNEGTTRLIQSEFSQFIQRSPSAQELKYWLSQANTQGLTQELAAKTTVEDMGEKEIYL
;
A
#
# COMPACT_ATOMS: atom_id res chain seq x y z
N MET A 1 0.54 -18.58 70.45
CA MET A 1 0.56 -18.84 71.91
C MET A 1 0.25 -20.31 72.12
N PRO A 2 1.02 -21.01 72.97
CA PRO A 2 1.54 -22.36 72.73
C PRO A 2 0.86 -23.42 73.63
N HIS A 3 1.47 -24.62 73.68
CA HIS A 3 1.42 -25.65 74.74
C HIS A 3 0.41 -26.81 74.57
N PHE A 4 0.62 -28.06 75.00
CA PHE A 4 1.60 -28.80 75.85
C PHE A 4 1.45 -30.30 75.39
N ALA A 5 2.48 -31.02 74.95
CA ALA A 5 3.31 -32.01 75.65
C ALA A 5 2.67 -32.93 76.73
N GLU A 6 3.10 -34.20 76.70
CA GLU A 6 3.21 -35.20 77.80
C GLU A 6 1.92 -35.91 78.30
N ALA A 7 1.88 -37.17 78.77
CA ALA A 7 2.91 -38.14 79.13
C ALA A 7 2.33 -39.58 79.30
N CYS A 8 3.26 -40.54 79.35
CA CYS A 8 3.26 -41.91 79.90
C CYS A 8 2.28 -42.28 81.04
N PHE A 9 1.83 -43.56 81.06
CA PHE A 9 1.97 -44.49 82.22
C PHE A 9 1.59 -45.94 81.83
N ARG A 10 2.52 -46.91 81.77
CA ARG A 10 2.78 -48.02 82.74
C ARG A 10 1.53 -48.64 83.41
N ARG A 11 1.19 -49.94 83.33
CA ARG A 11 1.87 -51.24 83.63
C ARG A 11 1.31 -51.84 84.94
N SER A 12 0.65 -53.00 84.89
CA SER A 12 0.49 -53.98 86.00
C SER A 12 -0.27 -55.23 85.49
N GLN A 13 0.35 -56.38 85.22
CA GLN A 13 0.74 -57.48 86.12
C GLN A 13 -0.39 -58.08 86.97
N LEU A 14 -0.54 -59.42 86.87
CA LEU A 14 -0.86 -60.46 87.88
C LEU A 14 -1.47 -61.68 87.12
N ALA A 15 -0.77 -62.76 86.79
CA ALA A 15 -0.22 -63.85 87.61
C ALA A 15 -1.27 -64.64 88.41
N ALA A 16 -1.64 -65.84 87.96
CA ALA A 16 -1.98 -66.98 88.82
C ALA A 16 -2.05 -68.29 88.01
N ALA A 17 -1.27 -69.27 88.44
CA ALA A 17 -1.21 -70.63 87.93
C ALA A 17 -2.28 -71.51 88.57
N CYS A 18 -2.84 -72.48 87.82
CA CYS A 18 -3.37 -73.72 88.38
C CYS A 18 -3.29 -74.86 87.35
N LYS A 19 -2.68 -75.97 87.76
CA LYS A 19 -2.49 -77.27 87.08
C LYS A 19 -3.26 -78.31 87.95
N PRO A 20 -3.38 -79.59 87.56
CA PRO A 20 -3.96 -80.19 86.37
C PRO A 20 -5.04 -81.24 86.75
N GLN A 21 -5.90 -81.69 85.82
CA GLN A 21 -6.61 -82.97 86.02
C GLN A 21 -6.46 -83.88 84.80
N SER A 22 -5.77 -84.98 85.06
CA SER A 22 -5.52 -86.12 84.19
C SER A 22 -6.73 -87.04 84.17
N SER A 23 -7.19 -87.41 82.98
CA SER A 23 -7.91 -88.67 82.77
C SER A 23 -7.13 -89.53 81.77
N HIS A 24 -6.65 -90.67 82.26
CA HIS A 24 -6.01 -91.72 81.50
C HIS A 24 -7.05 -92.44 80.63
N SER A 25 -6.76 -92.62 79.34
CA SER A 25 -7.32 -93.74 78.58
C SER A 25 -6.58 -94.00 77.26
N ARG A 26 -5.81 -95.10 77.28
CA ARG A 26 -5.51 -96.02 76.17
C ARG A 26 -4.71 -95.49 74.96
N ARG A 27 -3.40 -95.63 75.13
CA ARG A 27 -2.36 -95.68 74.09
C ARG A 27 -2.65 -96.80 73.07
N ARG A 28 -3.27 -96.45 71.94
CA ARG A 28 -3.21 -97.27 70.71
C ARG A 28 -2.00 -96.81 69.90
N LYS A 29 -1.02 -97.71 69.69
CA LYS A 29 0.03 -97.56 68.67
C LYS A 29 -0.65 -97.44 67.30
N ARG A 30 -0.95 -96.23 66.85
CA ARG A 30 -1.27 -95.95 65.45
C ARG A 30 0.02 -95.51 64.77
N ARG A 31 0.34 -96.21 63.68
CA ARG A 31 1.49 -95.99 62.80
C ARG A 31 1.68 -94.48 62.60
N ARG A 32 2.89 -93.96 62.85
CA ARG A 32 3.24 -92.62 62.40
C ARG A 32 2.99 -92.61 60.89
N ALA A 33 2.04 -91.81 60.44
CA ALA A 33 2.06 -91.38 59.05
C ALA A 33 3.40 -90.66 58.91
N SER A 34 4.28 -91.21 58.07
CA SER A 34 5.41 -90.46 57.56
C SER A 34 4.81 -89.26 56.85
N PHE A 35 4.77 -88.11 57.53
CA PHE A 35 4.66 -86.85 56.81
C PHE A 35 5.93 -86.79 55.97
N GLU A 36 5.81 -87.11 54.68
CA GLU A 36 6.74 -86.54 53.72
C GLU A 36 6.72 -85.04 54.01
N ARG A 37 7.89 -84.52 54.37
CA ARG A 37 8.10 -83.08 54.45
C ARG A 37 7.79 -82.62 53.04
N LEU A 38 6.71 -81.85 52.85
CA LEU A 38 6.46 -81.11 51.62
C LEU A 38 7.72 -80.27 51.40
N GLU A 39 8.67 -80.83 50.64
CA GLU A 39 9.79 -80.12 50.07
C GLU A 39 9.18 -78.90 49.39
N ASN A 40 9.76 -77.72 49.61
CA ASN A 40 9.30 -76.45 49.05
C ASN A 40 8.81 -76.65 47.63
N ARG A 41 7.49 -76.86 47.46
CA ARG A 41 6.82 -76.63 46.19
C ARG A 41 6.69 -75.11 46.13
N GLU A 42 7.81 -74.46 45.82
CA GLU A 42 7.71 -73.19 45.14
C GLU A 42 6.89 -73.49 43.89
N MET A 43 5.61 -73.08 43.90
CA MET A 43 4.92 -72.92 42.64
C MET A 43 5.83 -72.03 41.83
N LEU A 44 6.32 -72.54 40.71
CA LEU A 44 6.94 -71.72 39.69
C LEU A 44 5.87 -70.68 39.34
N SER A 45 5.94 -69.49 39.94
CA SER A 45 5.24 -68.34 39.42
C SER A 45 5.95 -68.06 38.12
N VAL A 46 5.43 -68.63 37.04
CA VAL A 46 5.64 -68.05 35.73
C VAL A 46 4.94 -66.71 35.81
N GLU A 47 5.64 -65.68 36.26
CA GLU A 47 5.23 -64.33 35.95
C GLU A 47 5.11 -64.31 34.43
N PRO A 48 3.93 -64.03 33.86
CA PRO A 48 3.82 -63.93 32.41
C PRO A 48 4.73 -62.77 31.99
N THR A 49 5.91 -63.10 31.46
CA THR A 49 6.79 -62.10 30.85
C THR A 49 6.07 -61.60 29.60
N LEU A 50 5.40 -60.46 29.72
CA LEU A 50 4.77 -59.79 28.59
C LEU A 50 5.89 -59.40 27.61
N ALA A 51 5.74 -59.83 26.36
CA ALA A 51 6.64 -59.38 25.30
C ALA A 51 6.43 -57.87 25.08
N PRO A 52 7.50 -57.12 24.75
CA PRO A 52 7.43 -55.67 24.68
C PRO A 52 6.57 -55.19 23.51
N LEU A 53 5.90 -54.05 23.66
CA LEU A 53 5.27 -53.35 22.53
C LEU A 53 6.34 -52.92 21.52
N ASN A 54 6.02 -53.02 20.23
CA ASN A 54 6.84 -52.44 19.16
C ASN A 54 6.14 -51.21 18.61
N VAL A 55 6.65 -50.02 18.92
CA VAL A 55 6.13 -48.74 18.42
C VAL A 55 7.03 -48.26 17.30
N SER A 56 6.44 -47.90 16.16
CA SER A 56 7.12 -47.31 15.02
C SER A 56 6.49 -45.98 14.70
N GLY A 57 7.32 -44.97 14.49
CA GLY A 57 6.89 -43.69 13.94
C GLY A 57 6.40 -43.82 12.50
N VAL A 58 5.72 -42.78 12.02
CA VAL A 58 5.31 -42.65 10.61
C VAL A 58 6.43 -42.05 9.74
N GLY A 59 7.54 -41.63 10.35
CA GLY A 59 8.66 -40.96 9.69
C GLY A 59 8.49 -39.44 9.70
N THR A 60 9.07 -38.76 8.71
CA THR A 60 9.04 -37.30 8.65
C THR A 60 7.67 -36.78 8.21
N LEU A 61 7.08 -35.87 9.00
CA LEU A 61 5.86 -35.16 8.63
C LEU A 61 6.22 -33.75 8.11
N ALA A 62 5.70 -33.39 6.95
CA ALA A 62 5.80 -32.05 6.39
C ALA A 62 4.47 -31.31 6.61
N LEU A 63 4.49 -30.29 7.45
CA LEU A 63 3.34 -29.49 7.83
C LEU A 63 3.57 -28.02 7.47
N THR A 64 2.51 -27.22 7.56
CA THR A 64 2.55 -25.77 7.39
C THR A 64 2.08 -25.13 8.68
N GLU A 65 2.74 -24.05 9.10
CA GLU A 65 2.33 -23.31 10.29
C GLU A 65 0.90 -22.75 10.18
N GLY A 66 0.24 -22.60 11.33
CA GLY A 66 -1.16 -22.14 11.42
C GLY A 66 -2.20 -23.14 10.88
N VAL A 67 -1.79 -24.19 10.15
CA VAL A 67 -2.67 -25.23 9.60
C VAL A 67 -2.85 -26.37 10.61
N ALA A 68 -4.10 -26.69 10.94
CA ALA A 68 -4.42 -27.80 11.81
C ALA A 68 -4.10 -29.15 11.15
N PHE A 69 -3.21 -29.91 11.78
CA PHE A 69 -2.94 -31.30 11.44
C PHE A 69 -3.91 -32.22 12.20
N SER A 70 -4.40 -33.26 11.52
CA SER A 70 -5.11 -34.38 12.14
C SER A 70 -4.83 -35.65 11.33
N GLY A 71 -4.09 -36.59 11.91
CA GLY A 71 -3.65 -37.76 11.17
C GLY A 71 -2.90 -38.78 12.03
N ALA A 72 -2.38 -39.82 11.39
CA ALA A 72 -1.57 -40.84 12.04
C ALA A 72 -0.18 -40.29 12.37
N VAL A 73 0.28 -40.54 13.59
CA VAL A 73 1.61 -40.12 14.10
C VAL A 73 2.51 -41.29 14.46
N ALA A 74 1.94 -42.46 14.73
CA ALA A 74 2.71 -43.68 14.97
C ALA A 74 1.83 -44.91 14.77
N THR A 75 2.45 -46.07 14.66
CA THR A 75 1.81 -47.38 14.74
C THR A 75 2.47 -48.21 15.82
N PHE A 76 1.75 -49.16 16.40
CA PHE A 76 2.36 -50.15 17.26
C PHE A 76 1.74 -51.53 17.11
N THR A 77 2.52 -52.55 17.49
CA THR A 77 2.07 -53.94 17.55
C THR A 77 2.24 -54.50 18.96
N ASP A 78 1.25 -55.29 19.39
CA ASP A 78 1.32 -56.05 20.65
C ASP A 78 1.49 -57.55 20.35
N PRO A 79 2.64 -58.15 20.69
CA PRO A 79 2.83 -59.59 20.55
C PRO A 79 2.01 -60.44 21.56
N ASN A 80 1.45 -59.85 22.62
CA ASN A 80 0.73 -60.57 23.67
C ASN A 80 -0.72 -60.87 23.28
N VAL A 81 -1.15 -62.13 23.44
CA VAL A 81 -2.38 -62.66 22.82
C VAL A 81 -3.61 -62.60 23.76
N ALA A 82 -3.47 -62.06 24.97
CA ALA A 82 -4.52 -62.08 26.00
C ALA A 82 -4.97 -60.67 26.43
N GLY A 83 -6.06 -60.19 25.82
CA GLY A 83 -7.11 -59.48 26.54
C GLY A 83 -6.87 -58.07 27.11
N LEU A 84 -5.99 -57.24 26.54
CA LEU A 84 -5.71 -55.88 27.07
C LEU A 84 -6.30 -54.72 26.26
N PHE A 85 -7.30 -54.94 25.40
CA PHE A 85 -8.07 -53.83 24.82
C PHE A 85 -9.35 -53.62 25.66
N PRO A 86 -9.60 -52.46 26.30
CA PRO A 86 -9.15 -51.09 25.96
C PRO A 86 -8.03 -50.47 26.85
N GLY A 87 -7.10 -51.27 27.39
CA GLY A 87 -6.07 -50.81 28.34
C GLY A 87 -4.87 -50.07 27.74
N TYR A 88 -4.97 -49.42 26.59
CA TYR A 88 -3.83 -48.67 26.01
C TYR A 88 -4.02 -47.16 26.20
N MET A 89 -2.95 -46.46 26.52
CA MET A 89 -2.88 -44.99 26.46
C MET A 89 -1.71 -44.56 25.59
N ALA A 90 -1.97 -43.62 24.68
CA ALA A 90 -0.92 -42.95 23.94
C ALA A 90 -0.87 -41.48 24.35
N THR A 91 0.34 -40.95 24.45
CA THR A 91 0.64 -39.55 24.69
C THR A 91 1.56 -39.09 23.57
N ILE A 92 1.24 -37.97 22.94
CA ILE A 92 2.01 -37.37 21.85
C ILE A 92 2.64 -36.11 22.40
N GLU A 93 3.96 -35.99 22.32
CA GLU A 93 4.74 -34.77 22.59
C GLU A 93 5.15 -34.19 21.23
N TRP A 94 4.64 -33.01 20.89
CA TRP A 94 4.77 -32.43 19.54
C TRP A 94 6.12 -31.77 19.30
N GLY A 95 6.79 -31.31 20.36
CA GLY A 95 8.17 -30.86 20.34
C GLY A 95 8.36 -29.38 20.05
N ASP A 96 7.28 -28.60 19.91
CA ASP A 96 7.32 -27.17 19.56
C ASP A 96 7.48 -26.24 20.77
N GLY A 97 7.56 -26.81 21.98
CA GLY A 97 7.76 -26.05 23.21
C GLY A 97 6.57 -25.18 23.63
N GLN A 98 5.40 -25.33 23.00
CA GLN A 98 4.19 -24.59 23.36
C GLN A 98 3.66 -25.03 24.73
N ARG A 99 3.97 -24.24 25.77
CA ARG A 99 3.60 -24.52 27.16
C ARG A 99 2.10 -24.82 27.31
N GLY A 100 1.79 -26.06 27.71
CA GLY A 100 0.43 -26.51 28.04
C GLY A 100 -0.35 -27.16 26.90
N ILE A 101 0.18 -27.16 25.67
CA ILE A 101 -0.42 -27.82 24.50
C ILE A 101 0.59 -28.67 23.69
N ASP A 102 1.87 -28.61 24.03
CA ASP A 102 2.95 -29.47 23.51
C ASP A 102 2.72 -30.97 23.78
N THR A 103 1.73 -31.33 24.59
CA THR A 103 1.38 -32.73 24.85
C THR A 103 -0.12 -32.97 24.70
N SER A 104 -0.50 -33.97 23.91
CA SER A 104 -1.91 -34.37 23.74
C SER A 104 -2.13 -35.89 23.83
N PRO A 105 -3.34 -36.35 24.23
CA PRO A 105 -3.68 -37.77 24.14
C PRO A 105 -3.74 -38.25 22.68
N GLY A 106 -3.13 -39.40 22.41
CA GLY A 106 -3.24 -40.08 21.11
C GLY A 106 -4.46 -41.00 21.06
N ALA A 107 -5.28 -40.87 20.02
CA ALA A 107 -6.40 -41.78 19.79
C ALA A 107 -5.88 -43.07 19.15
N ILE A 108 -6.20 -44.21 19.77
CA ILE A 108 -5.73 -45.53 19.32
C ILE A 108 -6.85 -46.25 18.59
N ALA A 109 -6.65 -46.55 17.32
CA ALA A 109 -7.56 -47.34 16.50
C ALA A 109 -6.84 -48.59 15.97
N GLY A 110 -7.51 -49.73 15.96
CA GLY A 110 -6.91 -50.99 15.51
C GLY A 110 -7.67 -52.20 16.02
N SER A 111 -7.12 -53.38 15.80
CA SER A 111 -7.75 -54.63 16.23
C SER A 111 -6.74 -55.57 16.86
N ALA A 112 -7.12 -56.16 17.98
CA ALA A 112 -6.36 -57.24 18.61
C ALA A 112 -6.23 -58.47 17.67
N ALA A 113 -7.13 -58.63 16.71
CA ALA A 113 -7.07 -59.72 15.72
C ALA A 113 -5.92 -59.51 14.70
N THR A 114 -5.67 -58.26 14.28
CA THR A 114 -4.60 -57.92 13.33
C THR A 114 -3.28 -57.56 14.05
N ARG A 115 -3.33 -57.35 15.36
CA ARG A 115 -2.19 -56.94 16.22
C ARG A 115 -1.52 -55.64 15.80
N LEU A 116 -2.21 -54.83 15.00
CA LEU A 116 -1.73 -53.54 14.52
C LEU A 116 -2.68 -52.45 14.98
N PHE A 117 -2.09 -51.42 15.59
CA PHE A 117 -2.78 -50.26 16.12
C PHE A 117 -2.14 -48.99 15.56
N THR A 118 -2.97 -48.04 15.17
CA THR A 118 -2.58 -46.72 14.69
C THR A 118 -2.91 -45.68 15.74
N ILE A 119 -1.97 -44.80 16.00
CA ILE A 119 -2.12 -43.65 16.89
C ILE A 119 -2.36 -42.43 16.01
N THR A 120 -3.50 -41.80 16.18
CA THR A 120 -3.82 -40.53 15.53
C THR A 120 -3.84 -39.40 16.55
N GLY A 121 -3.36 -38.23 16.14
CA GLY A 121 -3.38 -37.01 16.94
C GLY A 121 -3.74 -35.80 16.09
N SER A 122 -4.02 -34.69 16.77
CA SER A 122 -4.25 -33.39 16.15
C SER A 122 -3.43 -32.32 16.85
N HIS A 123 -2.83 -31.41 16.08
CA HIS A 123 -2.03 -30.28 16.57
C HIS A 123 -1.93 -29.17 15.52
N THR A 124 -1.63 -27.96 15.95
CA THR A 124 -1.32 -26.82 15.07
C THR A 124 -0.02 -26.19 15.56
N TYR A 125 1.01 -26.24 14.73
CA TYR A 125 2.26 -25.51 14.99
C TYR A 125 2.00 -24.03 14.73
N ALA A 126 2.34 -23.15 15.68
CA ALA A 126 2.05 -21.71 15.54
C ALA A 126 3.09 -20.94 14.72
N ASP A 127 4.33 -21.41 14.74
CA ASP A 127 5.46 -20.81 14.04
C ASP A 127 6.13 -21.88 13.16
N GLU A 128 6.79 -21.44 12.10
CA GLU A 128 7.65 -22.24 11.24
C GLU A 128 8.93 -22.70 11.97
N SER A 129 9.58 -23.73 11.44
CA SER A 129 10.88 -24.15 11.96
C SER A 129 11.86 -24.51 10.85
N ALA A 130 12.98 -23.78 10.81
CA ALA A 130 14.07 -24.01 9.87
C ALA A 130 14.81 -25.34 10.15
N THR A 131 14.67 -25.88 11.36
CA THR A 131 15.19 -27.19 11.76
C THR A 131 14.02 -28.13 12.03
N PRO A 132 14.09 -29.42 11.66
CA PRO A 132 13.01 -30.35 12.00
C PRO A 132 12.81 -30.43 13.52
N GLU A 133 11.57 -30.21 13.97
CA GLU A 133 11.15 -30.40 15.36
C GLU A 133 11.05 -31.89 15.70
N THR A 134 11.29 -32.26 16.95
CA THR A 134 11.24 -33.67 17.39
C THR A 134 9.85 -34.05 17.89
N LEU A 135 9.17 -34.96 17.18
CA LEU A 135 7.89 -35.54 17.60
C LEU A 135 8.16 -36.82 18.38
N LEU A 136 7.71 -36.89 19.63
CA LEU A 136 7.86 -38.07 20.48
C LEU A 136 6.49 -38.66 20.84
N VAL A 137 6.24 -39.89 20.42
CA VAL A 137 5.01 -40.62 20.78
C VAL A 137 5.34 -41.64 21.86
N ARG A 138 4.69 -41.55 23.03
CA ARG A 138 4.79 -42.52 24.12
C ARG A 138 3.52 -43.37 24.21
N VAL A 139 3.68 -44.69 24.23
CA VAL A 139 2.58 -45.66 24.38
C VAL A 139 2.75 -46.43 25.67
N HIS A 140 1.70 -46.44 26.49
CA HIS A 140 1.64 -47.08 27.80
C HIS A 140 0.54 -48.15 27.86
N LEU A 141 0.81 -49.24 28.58
CA LEU A 141 -0.16 -50.26 28.94
C LEU A 141 -0.75 -49.95 30.32
N ILE A 142 -2.07 -49.79 30.41
CA ILE A 142 -2.82 -49.78 31.67
C ILE A 142 -3.14 -51.23 32.04
N SER A 143 -2.39 -51.78 33.00
CA SER A 143 -2.78 -53.02 33.68
C SER A 143 -3.19 -52.71 35.11
N SER A 144 -4.39 -53.16 35.51
CA SER A 144 -4.85 -53.08 36.90
C SER A 144 -4.20 -54.11 37.83
N VAL A 145 -3.28 -54.94 37.32
CA VAL A 145 -2.65 -56.05 38.07
C VAL A 145 -1.25 -55.71 38.60
N LEU A 146 -0.68 -54.55 38.26
CA LEU A 146 0.65 -54.15 38.75
C LEU A 146 0.64 -52.72 39.33
N PRO A 147 0.24 -52.53 40.60
CA PRO A 147 0.27 -51.22 41.23
C PRO A 147 1.66 -50.77 41.70
N ASP A 148 2.68 -51.65 41.77
CA ASP A 148 3.87 -51.37 42.58
C ASP A 148 5.21 -52.00 42.10
N SER A 149 5.33 -52.35 40.83
CA SER A 149 6.65 -52.69 40.26
C SER A 149 7.14 -51.51 39.43
N GLY A 150 8.19 -50.81 39.91
CA GLY A 150 8.96 -49.83 39.14
C GLY A 150 9.71 -50.47 37.96
N ASP A 151 8.99 -51.22 37.13
CA ASP A 151 9.49 -52.02 36.03
C ASP A 151 9.53 -51.14 34.76
N PRO A 152 10.68 -51.03 34.07
CA PRO A 152 10.82 -50.26 32.81
C PRO A 152 10.00 -50.80 31.62
N LEU A 153 9.06 -51.73 31.84
CA LEU A 153 8.20 -52.33 30.82
C LEU A 153 6.88 -51.57 30.57
N SER A 154 6.59 -50.50 31.30
CA SER A 154 5.28 -49.81 31.21
C SER A 154 5.13 -48.77 30.09
N TYR A 155 6.19 -48.42 29.35
CA TYR A 155 6.06 -47.55 28.17
C TYR A 155 7.07 -47.82 27.05
N ARG A 156 6.68 -47.51 25.81
CA ARG A 156 7.53 -47.54 24.62
C ARG A 156 7.38 -46.23 23.86
N THR A 157 8.45 -45.81 23.21
CA THR A 157 8.50 -44.54 22.49
C THR A 157 8.87 -44.73 21.04
N ALA A 158 8.26 -43.94 20.16
CA ALA A 158 8.76 -43.69 18.81
C ALA A 158 9.11 -42.21 18.68
N THR A 159 10.21 -41.93 17.97
CA THR A 159 10.66 -40.58 17.63
C THR A 159 10.52 -40.38 16.14
N ASP A 160 9.86 -39.32 15.75
CA ASP A 160 9.76 -38.82 14.38
C ASP A 160 10.26 -37.37 14.33
N SER A 161 10.41 -36.85 13.12
CA SER A 161 10.77 -35.45 12.89
C SER A 161 9.63 -34.74 12.16
N VAL A 162 9.35 -33.49 12.53
CA VAL A 162 8.34 -32.66 11.87
C VAL A 162 9.04 -31.46 11.27
N THR A 163 8.83 -31.21 9.98
CA THR A 163 9.24 -29.96 9.33
C THR A 163 8.02 -29.08 9.16
N VAL A 164 8.06 -27.88 9.73
CA VAL A 164 6.98 -26.89 9.62
C VAL A 164 7.44 -25.80 8.66
N ALA A 165 6.83 -25.77 7.49
CA ALA A 165 7.07 -24.73 6.51
C ALA A 165 6.21 -23.50 6.82
N ASP A 166 6.74 -22.34 6.44
CA ASP A 166 6.03 -21.06 6.52
C ASP A 166 4.73 -21.07 5.70
N ALA A 167 3.72 -20.35 6.18
CA ALA A 167 2.44 -20.25 5.52
C ALA A 167 2.56 -19.43 4.21
N PRO A 168 1.90 -19.83 3.12
CA PRO A 168 2.02 -19.12 1.86
C PRO A 168 1.26 -17.78 1.85
N LEU A 169 1.93 -16.74 1.36
CA LEU A 169 1.33 -15.45 1.04
C LEU A 169 0.48 -15.52 -0.24
N THR A 170 -0.72 -14.93 -0.20
CA THR A 170 -1.59 -14.79 -1.37
C THR A 170 -1.94 -13.33 -1.63
N GLY A 171 -1.54 -12.82 -2.81
CA GLY A 171 -1.82 -11.46 -3.24
C GLY A 171 -3.12 -11.28 -4.02
N LYS A 172 -3.63 -10.05 -4.03
CA LYS A 172 -4.72 -9.58 -4.89
C LYS A 172 -4.21 -8.49 -5.82
N LYS A 173 -5.00 -8.18 -6.85
CA LYS A 173 -4.69 -7.15 -7.84
C LYS A 173 -4.19 -5.85 -7.19
N ILE A 174 -3.09 -5.32 -7.71
CA ILE A 174 -2.56 -4.00 -7.36
C ILE A 174 -3.51 -2.92 -7.92
N ALA A 175 -3.90 -1.99 -7.08
CA ALA A 175 -4.61 -0.77 -7.48
C ALA A 175 -3.59 0.38 -7.58
N VAL A 176 -3.65 1.11 -8.70
CA VAL A 176 -2.84 2.31 -8.95
C VAL A 176 -3.80 3.48 -9.08
N THR A 177 -3.52 4.56 -8.36
CA THR A 177 -4.29 5.81 -8.38
C THR A 177 -3.36 6.99 -8.53
N TYR A 178 -3.81 8.04 -9.20
CA TYR A 178 -3.01 9.24 -9.42
C TYR A 178 -3.64 10.41 -8.66
N SER A 179 -2.83 11.12 -7.89
CA SER A 179 -3.23 12.33 -7.18
C SER A 179 -2.39 13.51 -7.66
N ASN A 180 -3.05 14.47 -8.33
CA ASN A 180 -2.39 15.69 -8.81
C ASN A 180 -2.27 16.69 -7.66
N GLY A 181 -1.05 16.98 -7.22
CA GLY A 181 -0.78 18.03 -6.24
C GLY A 181 -1.02 19.41 -6.83
N VAL A 182 -1.98 20.17 -6.29
CA VAL A 182 -2.18 21.58 -6.65
C VAL A 182 -1.10 22.42 -5.97
N SER A 183 -0.14 22.93 -6.73
CA SER A 183 0.66 24.08 -6.30
C SER A 183 0.03 25.35 -6.85
N THR A 184 -0.87 25.96 -6.08
CA THR A 184 -1.29 27.34 -6.29
C THR A 184 -0.08 28.26 -6.16
N GLY A 185 0.43 28.79 -7.27
CA GLY A 185 1.40 29.90 -7.25
C GLY A 185 2.65 29.78 -8.14
N SER A 186 2.88 28.65 -8.80
CA SER A 186 3.93 28.52 -9.82
C SER A 186 3.55 27.39 -10.78
N ILE A 187 3.72 27.62 -12.09
CA ILE A 187 3.61 26.57 -13.12
C ILE A 187 4.89 25.70 -13.04
N THR A 188 5.23 25.19 -11.85
CA THR A 188 6.02 23.97 -11.77
C THR A 188 5.10 22.86 -12.22
N ALA A 189 5.49 22.11 -13.25
CA ALA A 189 4.77 20.92 -13.70
C ALA A 189 4.24 20.18 -12.47
N ALA A 190 2.91 20.08 -12.36
CA ALA A 190 2.30 19.43 -11.22
C ALA A 190 2.86 18.00 -11.20
N ALA A 191 3.70 17.70 -10.22
CA ALA A 191 4.15 16.35 -9.96
C ALA A 191 2.90 15.51 -9.67
N SER A 192 2.50 14.68 -10.63
CA SER A 192 1.50 13.65 -10.40
C SER A 192 2.10 12.67 -9.40
N THR A 193 1.43 12.48 -8.27
CA THR A 193 1.82 11.46 -7.30
C THR A 193 1.11 10.17 -7.68
N THR A 194 1.88 9.14 -8.01
CA THR A 194 1.35 7.79 -8.21
C THR A 194 1.26 7.11 -6.84
N GLU A 195 0.06 6.70 -6.48
CA GLU A 195 -0.23 5.92 -5.28
C GLU A 195 -0.54 4.48 -5.64
N VAL A 196 0.02 3.55 -4.87
CA VAL A 196 -0.15 2.12 -5.06
C VAL A 196 -0.77 1.52 -3.81
N THR A 197 -1.78 0.67 -3.99
CA THR A 197 -2.34 -0.17 -2.93
C THR A 197 -2.41 -1.62 -3.40
N MET A 198 -1.78 -2.53 -2.66
CA MET A 198 -1.85 -3.98 -2.90
C MET A 198 -2.41 -4.67 -1.67
N LYS A 199 -3.38 -5.58 -1.83
CA LYS A 199 -3.94 -6.38 -0.73
C LYS A 199 -3.39 -7.79 -0.79
N PHE A 200 -3.05 -8.36 0.37
CA PHE A 200 -2.61 -9.74 0.48
C PHE A 200 -3.13 -10.40 1.75
N THR A 201 -3.02 -11.72 1.82
CA THR A 201 -3.39 -12.54 2.98
C THR A 201 -2.29 -13.52 3.27
N ASP A 202 -2.12 -13.84 4.55
CA ASP A 202 -1.35 -14.98 5.00
C ASP A 202 -2.28 -16.17 5.29
N ALA A 203 -1.81 -17.39 5.06
CA ALA A 203 -2.56 -18.59 5.41
C ALA A 203 -2.46 -18.94 6.91
N ASN A 204 -1.48 -18.39 7.63
CA ASN A 204 -1.38 -18.41 9.08
C ASN A 204 -2.38 -17.40 9.68
N PRO A 205 -3.43 -17.89 10.40
CA PRO A 205 -4.42 -17.01 11.02
C PRO A 205 -3.87 -16.14 12.16
N GLY A 206 -2.67 -16.47 12.66
CA GLY A 206 -1.98 -15.78 13.76
C GLY A 206 -1.06 -14.65 13.31
N ALA A 207 -0.82 -14.49 12.00
CA ALA A 207 0.12 -13.52 11.46
C ALA A 207 -0.26 -12.07 11.81
N LYS A 208 0.75 -11.22 11.99
CA LYS A 208 0.64 -9.83 12.41
C LYS A 208 1.36 -8.92 11.42
N VAL A 209 1.00 -7.64 11.43
CA VAL A 209 1.62 -6.64 10.55
C VAL A 209 3.15 -6.59 10.68
N GLY A 210 3.69 -6.85 11.88
CA GLY A 210 5.14 -6.84 12.14
C GLY A 210 5.90 -8.01 11.52
N ASP A 211 5.21 -9.02 11.03
CA ASP A 211 5.81 -10.20 10.40
C ASP A 211 6.19 -9.90 8.94
N PHE A 212 5.62 -8.84 8.35
CA PHE A 212 5.81 -8.49 6.96
C PHE A 212 6.65 -7.22 6.75
N THR A 213 7.50 -7.27 5.74
CA THR A 213 8.14 -6.09 5.15
C THR A 213 7.73 -5.96 3.68
N ALA A 214 7.68 -4.72 3.17
CA ALA A 214 7.29 -4.48 1.79
C ALA A 214 8.27 -3.55 1.07
N LYS A 215 8.56 -3.88 -0.19
CA LYS A 215 9.36 -3.09 -1.12
C LYS A 215 8.55 -2.81 -2.38
N ILE A 216 8.62 -1.58 -2.87
CA ILE A 216 7.98 -1.13 -4.10
C ILE A 216 9.08 -0.65 -5.04
N ASP A 217 9.18 -1.27 -6.21
CA ASP A 217 9.97 -0.81 -7.35
C ASP A 217 9.03 -0.09 -8.31
N TRP A 218 9.35 1.16 -8.61
CA TRP A 218 8.51 2.02 -9.44
C TRP A 218 8.83 1.90 -10.93
N GLY A 219 9.81 1.07 -11.31
CA GLY A 219 10.17 0.80 -12.70
C GLY A 219 11.02 1.90 -13.36
N ASP A 220 11.24 3.03 -12.68
CA ASP A 220 12.12 4.13 -13.12
C ASP A 220 13.53 4.06 -12.49
N GLY A 221 13.86 2.92 -11.87
CA GLY A 221 15.10 2.72 -11.13
C GLY A 221 15.04 3.22 -9.67
N VAL A 222 13.93 3.81 -9.23
CA VAL A 222 13.70 4.18 -7.83
C VAL A 222 12.94 3.06 -7.12
N THR A 223 13.42 2.70 -5.93
CA THR A 223 12.73 1.76 -5.04
C THR A 223 12.45 2.42 -3.69
N ALA A 224 11.32 2.08 -3.09
CA ALA A 224 10.88 2.60 -1.80
C ALA A 224 10.33 1.47 -0.91
N SER A 225 10.35 1.67 0.40
CA SER A 225 9.64 0.79 1.33
C SER A 225 8.14 1.05 1.28
N GLY A 226 7.34 -0.01 1.15
CA GLY A 226 5.89 0.05 1.30
C GLY A 226 5.48 0.03 2.77
N ILE A 227 4.37 0.66 3.11
CA ILE A 227 3.79 0.63 4.45
C ILE A 227 2.78 -0.53 4.51
N VAL A 228 3.04 -1.50 5.40
CA VAL A 228 2.12 -2.62 5.65
C VAL A 228 1.13 -2.24 6.75
N SER A 229 -0.16 -2.51 6.54
CA SER A 229 -1.21 -2.32 7.55
C SER A 229 -2.33 -3.36 7.43
N THR A 230 -3.18 -3.48 8.46
CA THR A 230 -4.37 -4.34 8.39
C THR A 230 -5.41 -3.79 7.41
N ALA A 231 -6.10 -4.68 6.70
CA ALA A 231 -7.22 -4.35 5.82
C ALA A 231 -8.37 -5.36 6.00
N PRO A 232 -9.61 -5.04 5.59
CA PRO A 232 -10.70 -6.00 5.64
C PRO A 232 -10.35 -7.30 4.89
N GLY A 233 -10.28 -8.40 5.62
CA GLY A 233 -9.96 -9.72 5.09
C GLY A 233 -8.48 -9.97 4.82
N GLY A 234 -7.54 -9.27 5.49
CA GLY A 234 -6.11 -9.53 5.39
C GLY A 234 -5.23 -8.30 5.72
N PHE A 235 -4.21 -8.10 4.89
CA PHE A 235 -3.25 -7.00 4.99
C PHE A 235 -3.25 -6.19 3.70
N GLN A 236 -2.66 -5.00 3.76
CA GLN A 236 -2.39 -4.18 2.59
C GLN A 236 -1.02 -3.53 2.68
N VAL A 237 -0.43 -3.30 1.51
CA VAL A 237 0.74 -2.47 1.31
C VAL A 237 0.31 -1.20 0.59
N VAL A 238 0.74 -0.05 1.10
CA VAL A 238 0.57 1.25 0.43
C VAL A 238 1.91 1.93 0.19
N GLY A 239 2.01 2.69 -0.90
CA GLY A 239 3.16 3.53 -1.19
C GLY A 239 2.82 4.63 -2.18
N SER A 240 3.66 5.64 -2.23
CA SER A 240 3.52 6.81 -3.11
C SER A 240 4.85 7.14 -3.76
N HIS A 241 4.82 7.57 -5.01
CA HIS A 241 6.00 8.03 -5.75
C HIS A 241 5.67 9.17 -6.68
N VAL A 242 6.68 9.99 -6.92
CA VAL A 242 6.64 11.06 -7.92
C VAL A 242 7.72 10.73 -8.93
N TYR A 243 7.31 10.46 -10.16
CA TYR A 243 8.27 10.28 -11.24
C TYR A 243 8.99 11.61 -11.50
N ALA A 244 10.32 11.56 -11.55
CA ALA A 244 11.11 12.74 -11.83
C ALA A 244 10.70 13.31 -13.19
N ASN A 245 10.33 14.58 -13.18
CA ASN A 245 9.92 15.31 -14.37
C ASN A 245 11.10 15.30 -15.37
N LEU A 246 10.98 14.58 -16.48
CA LEU A 246 11.96 14.63 -17.56
C LEU A 246 11.82 15.96 -18.31
N LEU A 247 12.32 17.05 -17.72
CA LEU A 247 12.72 18.23 -18.48
C LEU A 247 14.00 17.97 -19.29
N HIS A 248 14.40 16.70 -19.47
CA HIS A 248 15.58 16.31 -20.23
C HIS A 248 15.17 15.78 -21.63
N PRO A 249 15.80 16.26 -22.72
CA PRO A 249 15.44 15.96 -24.11
C PRO A 249 15.90 14.58 -24.58
N THR A 250 15.77 13.55 -23.74
CA THR A 250 16.08 12.16 -24.12
C THR A 250 14.95 11.28 -23.65
N VAL A 251 13.78 11.43 -24.28
CA VAL A 251 12.76 10.40 -24.27
C VAL A 251 13.36 9.20 -25.01
N GLN A 252 13.94 8.28 -24.25
CA GLN A 252 14.03 6.90 -24.66
C GLN A 252 12.59 6.45 -24.93
N THR A 253 12.41 5.85 -26.09
CA THR A 253 11.21 5.17 -26.54
C THR A 253 10.81 4.07 -25.56
N GLU A 254 10.13 4.41 -24.47
CA GLU A 254 9.55 3.45 -23.55
C GLU A 254 8.05 3.45 -23.79
N THR A 255 7.65 2.79 -24.89
CA THR A 255 6.26 2.55 -25.30
C THR A 255 5.51 1.59 -24.36
N ASN A 256 6.12 1.23 -23.23
CA ASN A 256 5.55 0.36 -22.20
C ASN A 256 5.66 1.12 -20.89
N GLY A 257 4.53 1.53 -20.31
CA GLY A 257 4.51 2.24 -19.04
C GLY A 257 5.29 1.52 -17.92
N ASN A 258 5.67 2.26 -16.90
CA ASN A 258 6.55 1.76 -15.85
C ASN A 258 5.94 0.51 -15.19
N THR A 259 6.72 -0.57 -15.13
CA THR A 259 6.27 -1.79 -14.45
C THR A 259 6.51 -1.62 -12.96
N ILE A 260 5.44 -1.37 -12.21
CA ILE A 260 5.46 -1.29 -10.75
C ILE A 260 5.52 -2.72 -10.21
N THR A 261 6.53 -3.00 -9.38
CA THR A 261 6.70 -4.29 -8.70
C THR A 261 6.56 -4.09 -7.20
N VAL A 262 5.62 -4.81 -6.58
CA VAL A 262 5.46 -4.86 -5.13
C VAL A 262 5.92 -6.23 -4.64
N THR A 263 6.89 -6.24 -3.75
CA THR A 263 7.38 -7.44 -3.05
C THR A 263 7.01 -7.33 -1.58
N VAL A 264 6.42 -8.39 -1.04
CA VAL A 264 6.15 -8.56 0.39
C VAL A 264 6.92 -9.78 0.86
N ASP A 265 7.74 -9.59 1.88
CA ASP A 265 8.52 -10.65 2.51
C ASP A 265 7.98 -10.87 3.93
N ASP A 266 7.65 -12.12 4.24
CA ASP A 266 7.39 -12.60 5.59
C ASP A 266 8.71 -12.98 6.27
N ASN A 267 8.85 -12.66 7.55
CA ASN A 267 9.95 -13.12 8.39
C ASN A 267 10.04 -14.65 8.46
N GLY A 268 8.93 -15.37 8.29
CA GLY A 268 8.88 -16.84 8.22
C GLY A 268 9.52 -17.43 6.96
N GLY A 269 9.75 -16.60 5.93
CA GLY A 269 10.49 -16.95 4.72
C GLY A 269 9.65 -17.05 3.44
N SER A 270 8.32 -16.94 3.54
CA SER A 270 7.45 -16.72 2.39
C SER A 270 7.70 -15.34 1.79
N SER A 271 7.62 -15.26 0.46
CA SER A 271 7.72 -14.01 -0.27
C SER A 271 6.71 -13.98 -1.41
N LEU A 272 6.05 -12.84 -1.59
CA LEU A 272 5.06 -12.57 -2.62
C LEU A 272 5.55 -11.40 -3.46
N THR A 273 5.78 -11.64 -4.76
CA THR A 273 6.06 -10.57 -5.73
C THR A 273 4.91 -10.46 -6.72
N MET A 274 4.36 -9.25 -6.86
CA MET A 274 3.32 -8.92 -7.82
C MET A 274 3.74 -7.72 -8.67
N THR A 275 3.35 -7.74 -9.95
CA THR A 275 3.62 -6.64 -10.87
C THR A 275 2.34 -6.06 -11.43
N THR A 276 2.37 -4.77 -11.76
CA THR A 276 1.33 -4.09 -12.52
C THR A 276 1.99 -3.04 -13.41
N SER A 277 1.37 -2.73 -14.55
CA SER A 277 1.84 -1.64 -15.39
C SER A 277 1.15 -0.35 -14.96
N ASP A 278 1.95 0.69 -14.71
CA ASP A 278 1.46 2.06 -14.70
C ASP A 278 1.07 2.41 -16.14
N THR A 279 -0.21 2.26 -16.49
CA THR A 279 -0.67 2.48 -17.87
C THR A 279 -0.81 3.95 -18.22
N ALA A 280 -0.61 4.88 -17.28
CA ALA A 280 -0.49 6.29 -17.62
C ALA A 280 0.88 6.47 -18.28
N SER A 281 0.90 6.59 -19.60
CA SER A 281 2.10 6.98 -20.33
C SER A 281 2.66 8.28 -19.72
N PRO A 282 3.99 8.47 -19.71
CA PRO A 282 4.57 9.77 -19.34
C PRO A 282 3.90 10.93 -20.09
N SER A 283 3.47 10.69 -21.33
CA SER A 283 2.67 11.60 -22.15
C SER A 283 1.35 12.04 -21.50
N GLU A 284 0.56 11.11 -20.93
CA GLU A 284 -0.72 11.40 -20.27
C GLU A 284 -0.52 12.18 -18.96
N GLN A 285 0.52 11.86 -18.19
CA GLN A 285 0.85 12.60 -16.95
C GLN A 285 1.29 14.04 -17.24
N HIS A 286 2.17 14.23 -18.24
CA HIS A 286 2.60 15.57 -18.67
C HIS A 286 1.42 16.41 -19.18
N LEU A 287 0.52 15.80 -19.95
CA LEU A 287 -0.62 16.49 -20.52
C LEU A 287 -1.60 17.00 -19.46
N GLY A 288 -1.89 16.18 -18.43
CA GLY A 288 -2.71 16.60 -17.30
C GLY A 288 -2.14 17.81 -16.56
N GLY A 289 -0.82 17.81 -16.31
CA GLY A 289 -0.11 18.94 -15.70
C GLY A 289 -0.19 20.21 -16.53
N LEU A 290 -0.01 20.12 -17.85
CA LEU A 290 -0.11 21.27 -18.76
C LEU A 290 -1.52 21.86 -18.81
N PHE A 291 -2.55 21.03 -18.97
CA PHE A 291 -3.94 21.49 -19.01
C PHE A 291 -4.37 22.13 -17.68
N LYS A 292 -3.96 21.58 -16.53
CA LYS A 292 -4.23 22.20 -15.23
C LYS A 292 -3.49 23.52 -15.06
N GLY A 293 -2.21 23.56 -15.39
CA GLY A 293 -1.38 24.76 -15.24
C GLY A 293 -1.84 25.92 -16.12
N LEU A 294 -2.11 25.64 -17.40
CA LEU A 294 -2.47 26.66 -18.39
C LEU A 294 -3.98 26.96 -18.38
N LEU A 295 -4.82 25.93 -18.32
CA LEU A 295 -6.28 26.05 -18.50
C LEU A 295 -7.07 25.87 -17.21
N GLY A 296 -6.48 25.35 -16.14
CA GLY A 296 -7.17 25.15 -14.85
C GLY A 296 -8.11 23.95 -14.81
N ARG A 297 -8.06 23.08 -15.83
CA ARG A 297 -8.91 21.88 -15.96
C ARG A 297 -8.09 20.69 -16.42
N ASP A 298 -8.66 19.49 -16.33
CA ASP A 298 -8.11 18.29 -16.97
C ASP A 298 -8.42 18.30 -18.49
N PRO A 299 -7.60 17.64 -19.33
CA PRO A 299 -7.93 17.45 -20.73
C PRO A 299 -9.21 16.63 -20.86
N ASP A 300 -10.03 16.94 -21.85
CA ASP A 300 -11.15 16.07 -22.23
C ASP A 300 -10.63 14.89 -23.07
N PRO A 301 -11.42 13.80 -23.26
CA PRO A 301 -10.94 12.61 -23.95
C PRO A 301 -10.43 12.85 -25.39
N ALA A 302 -10.98 13.85 -26.10
CA ALA A 302 -10.54 14.17 -27.45
C ALA A 302 -9.21 14.92 -27.44
N ALA A 303 -9.05 15.88 -26.53
CA ALA A 303 -7.79 16.57 -26.31
C ALA A 303 -6.69 15.61 -25.84
N GLU A 304 -7.02 14.71 -24.91
CA GLU A 304 -6.13 13.68 -24.40
C GLU A 304 -5.60 12.80 -25.54
N GLN A 305 -6.49 12.26 -26.37
CA GLN A 305 -6.09 11.45 -27.53
C GLN A 305 -5.21 12.23 -28.52
N TYR A 306 -5.57 13.47 -28.83
CA TYR A 306 -4.84 14.29 -29.80
C TYR A 306 -3.42 14.60 -29.35
N TRP A 307 -3.25 15.08 -28.11
CA TRP A 307 -1.96 15.51 -27.61
C TRP A 307 -1.05 14.34 -27.24
N THR A 308 -1.59 13.24 -26.73
CA THR A 308 -0.84 12.00 -26.52
C THR A 308 -0.28 11.49 -27.85
N GLN A 309 -1.08 11.47 -28.93
CA GLN A 309 -0.56 11.12 -30.27
C GLN A 309 0.57 12.05 -30.76
N LYS A 310 0.53 13.34 -30.42
CA LYS A 310 1.60 14.28 -30.78
C LYS A 310 2.88 14.00 -30.02
N LEU A 311 2.77 13.79 -28.71
CA LEU A 311 3.90 13.46 -27.84
C LEU A 311 4.54 12.13 -28.26
N ASP A 312 3.72 11.10 -28.49
CA ASP A 312 4.17 9.80 -28.98
C ASP A 312 4.78 9.87 -30.38
N GLY A 313 4.33 10.85 -31.18
CA GLY A 313 4.90 11.20 -32.49
C GLY A 313 6.20 12.01 -32.43
N GLY A 314 6.75 12.26 -31.23
CA GLY A 314 8.01 12.98 -31.02
C GLY A 314 7.88 14.50 -30.83
N ALA A 315 6.67 15.03 -30.63
CA ALA A 315 6.51 16.44 -30.24
C ALA A 315 7.13 16.68 -28.85
N THR A 316 7.75 17.84 -28.66
CA THR A 316 8.28 18.23 -27.36
C THR A 316 7.16 18.72 -26.44
N VAL A 317 7.30 18.48 -25.13
CA VAL A 317 6.37 19.01 -24.11
C VAL A 317 6.30 20.53 -24.17
N ASP A 318 7.43 21.22 -24.41
CA ASP A 318 7.48 22.66 -24.65
C ASP A 318 6.67 23.09 -25.90
N GLY A 319 6.79 22.34 -26.99
CA GLY A 319 5.99 22.58 -28.20
C GLY A 319 4.49 22.43 -27.95
N VAL A 320 4.09 21.44 -27.14
CA VAL A 320 2.70 21.24 -26.72
C VAL A 320 2.23 22.35 -25.79
N ALA A 321 3.04 22.73 -24.80
CA ALA A 321 2.73 23.83 -23.87
C ALA A 321 2.51 25.15 -24.63
N LYS A 322 3.40 25.48 -25.57
CA LYS A 322 3.26 26.64 -26.47
C LYS A 322 1.97 26.58 -27.27
N ALA A 323 1.66 25.42 -27.85
CA ALA A 323 0.46 25.27 -28.66
C ALA A 323 -0.82 25.41 -27.82
N ILE A 324 -0.84 24.90 -26.59
CA ILE A 324 -1.95 25.10 -25.65
C ILE A 324 -2.05 26.57 -25.22
N ALA A 325 -0.94 27.22 -24.88
CA ALA A 325 -0.90 28.64 -24.50
C ALA A 325 -1.29 29.58 -25.65
N GLN A 326 -1.23 29.13 -26.90
CA GLN A 326 -1.66 29.86 -28.08
C GLN A 326 -3.07 29.45 -28.55
N SER A 327 -3.75 28.58 -27.82
CA SER A 327 -5.10 28.12 -28.16
C SER A 327 -6.15 29.20 -27.91
N ASN A 328 -7.28 29.11 -28.63
CA ASN A 328 -8.45 29.95 -28.39
C ASN A 328 -8.93 29.85 -26.93
N GLU A 329 -8.82 28.67 -26.31
CA GLU A 329 -9.26 28.43 -24.94
C GLU A 329 -8.40 29.17 -23.92
N PHE A 330 -7.07 29.11 -24.06
CA PHE A 330 -6.16 29.84 -23.17
C PHE A 330 -6.43 31.34 -23.25
N TYR A 331 -6.53 31.87 -24.47
CA TYR A 331 -6.82 33.27 -24.69
C TYR A 331 -8.22 33.69 -24.22
N ALA A 332 -9.21 32.80 -24.34
CA ALA A 332 -10.53 33.03 -23.79
C ALA A 332 -10.47 33.23 -22.28
N LYS A 333 -9.79 32.32 -21.57
CA LYS A 333 -9.63 32.37 -20.11
C LYS A 333 -8.83 33.58 -19.64
N GLU A 334 -7.69 33.84 -20.25
CA GLU A 334 -6.71 34.82 -19.72
C GLU A 334 -7.01 36.27 -20.14
N ILE A 335 -7.75 36.48 -21.24
CA ILE A 335 -7.96 37.83 -21.80
C ILE A 335 -9.44 38.10 -22.05
N ILE A 336 -10.11 37.29 -22.87
CA ILE A 336 -11.46 37.63 -23.35
C ILE A 336 -12.48 37.64 -22.19
N GLN A 337 -12.48 36.61 -21.33
CA GLN A 337 -13.41 36.51 -20.21
C GLN A 337 -13.22 37.63 -19.17
N PRO A 338 -11.99 37.93 -18.71
CA PRO A 338 -11.74 39.07 -17.83
C PRO A 338 -12.24 40.40 -18.39
N VAL A 339 -11.98 40.68 -19.67
CA VAL A 339 -12.45 41.92 -20.32
C VAL A 339 -13.98 41.96 -20.36
N TYR A 340 -14.63 40.89 -20.77
CA TYR A 340 -16.11 40.84 -20.78
C TYR A 340 -16.72 41.03 -19.39
N LEU A 341 -16.12 40.42 -18.36
CA LEU A 341 -16.56 40.59 -16.97
C LEU A 341 -16.36 42.03 -16.49
N GLN A 342 -15.23 42.65 -16.83
CA GLN A 342 -14.93 44.03 -16.45
C GLN A 342 -15.86 45.04 -17.14
N VAL A 343 -16.19 44.81 -18.41
CA VAL A 343 -16.92 45.78 -19.24
C VAL A 343 -18.43 45.56 -19.18
N GLN A 344 -18.89 44.31 -19.29
CA GLN A 344 -20.31 43.97 -19.37
C GLN A 344 -20.84 43.22 -18.14
N GLY A 345 -19.98 42.84 -17.18
CA GLY A 345 -20.41 42.08 -16.01
C GLY A 345 -20.92 40.66 -16.34
N ARG A 346 -20.62 40.14 -17.53
CA ARG A 346 -21.00 38.80 -17.99
C ARG A 346 -19.81 38.10 -18.63
N THR A 347 -19.91 36.79 -18.83
CA THR A 347 -18.95 36.02 -19.61
C THR A 347 -19.23 36.14 -21.11
N ALA A 348 -18.18 36.06 -21.93
CA ALA A 348 -18.30 35.92 -23.37
C ALA A 348 -18.89 34.55 -23.72
N THR A 349 -19.76 34.51 -24.73
CA THR A 349 -20.27 33.26 -25.32
C THR A 349 -19.22 32.60 -26.20
N ALA A 350 -19.35 31.29 -26.47
CA ALA A 350 -18.42 30.57 -27.34
C ALA A 350 -18.32 31.20 -28.74
N THR A 351 -19.44 31.62 -29.32
CA THR A 351 -19.46 32.29 -30.63
C THR A 351 -18.74 33.65 -30.62
N GLU A 352 -18.82 34.40 -29.53
CA GLU A 352 -18.09 35.67 -29.37
C GLU A 352 -16.59 35.41 -29.27
N VAL A 353 -16.19 34.43 -28.45
CA VAL A 353 -14.79 33.99 -28.31
C VAL A 353 -14.22 33.59 -29.66
N ASP A 354 -14.93 32.73 -30.41
CA ASP A 354 -14.48 32.29 -31.74
C ASP A 354 -14.38 33.45 -32.73
N ALA A 355 -15.34 34.39 -32.71
CA ALA A 355 -15.30 35.53 -33.61
C ALA A 355 -14.14 36.49 -33.31
N ILE A 356 -13.82 36.70 -32.02
CA ILE A 356 -12.66 37.49 -31.57
C ILE A 356 -11.38 36.79 -31.98
N PHE A 357 -11.25 35.49 -31.70
CA PHE A 357 -10.06 34.73 -32.03
C PHE A 357 -9.81 34.63 -33.54
N ASN A 358 -10.86 34.45 -34.35
CA ASN A 358 -10.74 34.48 -35.81
C ASN A 358 -10.33 35.85 -36.37
N GLN A 359 -10.71 36.94 -35.70
CA GLN A 359 -10.26 38.28 -36.08
C GLN A 359 -8.80 38.49 -35.64
N TYR A 360 -8.44 38.01 -34.46
CA TYR A 360 -7.07 38.01 -33.94
C TYR A 360 -6.11 37.28 -34.87
N GLN A 361 -6.47 36.09 -35.35
CA GLN A 361 -5.66 35.32 -36.31
C GLN A 361 -5.44 36.02 -37.66
N LYS A 362 -6.29 37.00 -38.03
CA LYS A 362 -6.15 37.79 -39.27
C LYS A 362 -5.27 39.03 -39.08
N HIS A 363 -5.09 39.47 -37.85
CA HIS A 363 -4.23 40.59 -37.49
C HIS A 363 -2.88 40.08 -36.95
N LEU A 364 -1.91 40.97 -36.75
CA LEU A 364 -0.63 40.61 -36.14
C LEU A 364 -0.93 40.04 -34.73
N PRO A 365 -0.60 38.78 -34.43
CA PRO A 365 -1.05 38.17 -33.19
C PRO A 365 -0.18 38.61 -32.00
N GLY A 366 -0.72 39.43 -31.10
CA GLY A 366 -0.22 39.67 -29.74
C GLY A 366 -1.33 39.81 -28.68
N ARG A 367 -0.98 39.64 -27.40
CA ARG A 367 -1.91 39.79 -26.25
C ARG A 367 -2.75 41.07 -26.34
N ARG A 368 -2.11 42.18 -26.72
CA ARG A 368 -2.75 43.48 -26.90
C ARG A 368 -3.77 43.52 -28.03
N ASP A 369 -3.43 42.95 -29.17
CA ASP A 369 -4.33 42.91 -30.32
C ASP A 369 -5.61 42.16 -29.92
N LEU A 370 -5.49 41.09 -29.13
CA LEU A 370 -6.66 40.38 -28.64
C LEU A 370 -7.51 41.21 -27.66
N GLU A 371 -6.89 41.93 -26.71
CA GLU A 371 -7.61 42.82 -25.79
C GLU A 371 -8.28 43.97 -26.55
N ALA A 372 -7.58 44.62 -27.49
CA ALA A 372 -8.10 45.68 -28.35
C ALA A 372 -9.25 45.19 -29.25
N ILE A 373 -9.12 44.01 -29.87
CA ILE A 373 -10.20 43.37 -30.65
C ILE A 373 -11.41 43.07 -29.75
N THR A 374 -11.16 42.60 -28.52
CA THR A 374 -12.22 42.35 -27.55
C THR A 374 -12.94 43.64 -27.20
N LEU A 375 -12.22 44.69 -26.80
CA LEU A 375 -12.77 46.00 -26.47
C LEU A 375 -13.51 46.64 -27.65
N ALA A 376 -12.99 46.51 -28.86
CA ALA A 376 -13.61 47.02 -30.08
C ALA A 376 -14.94 46.32 -30.38
N ARG A 377 -15.06 45.01 -30.10
CA ARG A 377 -16.31 44.28 -30.23
C ARG A 377 -17.38 44.73 -29.22
N LEU A 378 -16.96 45.24 -28.07
CA LEU A 378 -17.85 45.77 -27.05
C LEU A 378 -18.25 47.23 -27.31
N ALA A 379 -17.74 47.85 -28.37
CA ALA A 379 -18.09 49.21 -28.74
C ALA A 379 -19.57 49.32 -29.18
N PRO A 380 -20.24 50.46 -28.92
CA PRO A 380 -21.57 50.72 -29.45
C PRO A 380 -21.58 50.63 -30.99
N THR A 381 -22.51 49.85 -31.56
CA THR A 381 -22.69 49.75 -33.02
C THR A 381 -23.45 50.93 -33.59
N VAL A 382 -24.35 51.49 -32.78
CA VAL A 382 -25.10 52.74 -32.97
C VAL A 382 -25.28 53.35 -31.59
N GLY A 383 -25.08 54.66 -31.44
CA GLY A 383 -25.13 55.29 -30.12
C GLY A 383 -25.01 56.80 -30.16
N SER A 384 -25.43 57.45 -29.09
CA SER A 384 -25.11 58.85 -28.81
C SER A 384 -23.64 59.01 -28.45
N ASP A 385 -23.12 60.24 -28.54
CA ASP A 385 -21.76 60.57 -28.10
C ASP A 385 -21.48 60.03 -26.69
N THR A 386 -22.46 60.09 -25.78
CA THR A 386 -22.35 59.56 -24.42
C THR A 386 -22.05 58.05 -24.36
N ALA A 387 -22.58 57.25 -25.29
CA ALA A 387 -22.31 55.81 -25.30
C ALA A 387 -20.87 55.51 -25.76
N PHE A 388 -20.35 56.33 -26.67
CA PHE A 388 -18.95 56.24 -27.08
C PHE A 388 -18.01 56.79 -26.00
N ASP A 389 -18.41 57.81 -25.24
CA ASP A 389 -17.66 58.32 -24.08
C ASP A 389 -17.51 57.23 -23.01
N ASP A 390 -18.59 56.54 -22.65
CA ASP A 390 -18.57 55.43 -21.69
C ASP A 390 -17.66 54.28 -22.17
N TRP A 391 -17.68 54.00 -23.47
CA TRP A 391 -16.79 53.02 -24.08
C TRP A 391 -15.33 53.48 -24.06
N ILE A 392 -15.02 54.75 -24.35
CA ILE A 392 -13.66 55.30 -24.26
C ILE A 392 -13.14 55.19 -22.81
N GLN A 393 -13.97 55.51 -21.82
CA GLN A 393 -13.63 55.32 -20.41
C GLN A 393 -13.27 53.87 -20.08
N THR A 394 -14.02 52.94 -20.67
CA THR A 394 -13.77 51.51 -20.52
C THR A 394 -12.42 51.11 -21.13
N VAL A 395 -12.12 51.56 -22.34
CA VAL A 395 -10.83 51.30 -23.02
C VAL A 395 -9.68 51.85 -22.19
N PHE A 396 -9.79 53.09 -21.69
CA PHE A 396 -8.76 53.69 -20.82
C PHE A 396 -8.55 52.89 -19.54
N LYS A 397 -9.63 52.41 -18.92
CA LYS A 397 -9.53 51.61 -17.70
C LYS A 397 -8.89 50.25 -17.98
N ALA A 398 -9.25 49.60 -19.08
CA ALA A 398 -8.71 48.29 -19.48
C ALA A 398 -7.23 48.38 -19.89
N GLU A 399 -6.87 49.31 -20.78
CA GLU A 399 -5.53 49.43 -21.35
C GLU A 399 -4.56 50.24 -20.48
N LEU A 400 -5.02 51.32 -19.85
CA LEU A 400 -4.15 52.27 -19.11
C LEU A 400 -4.33 52.19 -17.59
N GLY A 401 -5.37 51.53 -17.09
CA GLY A 401 -5.58 51.34 -15.65
C GLY A 401 -6.12 52.56 -14.94
N ARG A 402 -6.58 53.56 -15.71
CA ARG A 402 -7.15 54.81 -15.21
C ARG A 402 -8.32 55.25 -16.08
N GLN A 403 -9.09 56.21 -15.60
CA GLN A 403 -10.12 56.86 -16.42
C GLN A 403 -9.52 57.85 -17.41
N ALA A 404 -10.22 58.07 -18.52
CA ALA A 404 -9.93 59.16 -19.43
C ALA A 404 -10.25 60.49 -18.74
N GLY A 405 -9.36 61.47 -18.87
CA GLY A 405 -9.68 62.85 -18.48
C GLY A 405 -10.51 63.53 -19.58
N SER A 406 -11.19 64.61 -19.25
CA SER A 406 -12.15 65.28 -20.15
C SER A 406 -11.57 65.65 -21.52
N SER A 407 -10.30 66.09 -21.57
CA SER A 407 -9.62 66.40 -22.84
C SER A 407 -9.30 65.15 -23.66
N GLY A 408 -9.01 64.02 -23.00
CA GLY A 408 -8.74 62.75 -23.65
C GLY A 408 -10.02 62.16 -24.27
N GLU A 409 -11.12 62.16 -23.53
CA GLU A 409 -12.44 61.74 -24.04
C GLU A 409 -12.83 62.53 -25.28
N THR A 410 -12.77 63.87 -25.19
CA THR A 410 -13.11 64.76 -26.31
C THR A 410 -12.25 64.47 -27.54
N TYR A 411 -10.96 64.21 -27.36
CA TYR A 411 -10.06 63.88 -28.46
C TYR A 411 -10.42 62.55 -29.14
N TRP A 412 -10.61 61.48 -28.37
CA TRP A 412 -10.91 60.16 -28.93
C TRP A 412 -12.31 60.07 -29.53
N LEU A 413 -13.30 60.76 -28.96
CA LEU A 413 -14.62 60.89 -29.56
C LEU A 413 -14.53 61.58 -30.93
N ALA A 414 -13.74 62.66 -31.03
CA ALA A 414 -13.51 63.33 -32.32
C ALA A 414 -12.81 62.43 -33.34
N GLN A 415 -11.92 61.52 -32.91
CA GLN A 415 -11.30 60.53 -33.80
C GLN A 415 -12.32 59.52 -34.36
N LEU A 416 -13.26 59.05 -33.53
CA LEU A 416 -14.35 58.18 -33.98
C LEU A 416 -15.26 58.91 -34.97
N GLN A 417 -15.61 60.17 -34.69
CA GLN A 417 -16.41 61.02 -35.58
C GLN A 417 -15.68 61.32 -36.91
N ALA A 418 -14.35 61.34 -36.91
CA ALA A 418 -13.52 61.45 -38.10
C ALA A 418 -13.42 60.14 -38.91
N GLY A 419 -14.09 59.06 -38.48
CA GLY A 419 -14.18 57.80 -39.20
C GLY A 419 -13.18 56.73 -38.78
N LYS A 420 -12.43 56.90 -37.69
CA LYS A 420 -11.65 55.80 -37.13
C LYS A 420 -12.57 54.72 -36.58
N THR A 421 -12.19 53.45 -36.76
CA THR A 421 -12.94 52.34 -36.18
C THR A 421 -12.66 52.22 -34.68
N PRO A 422 -13.57 51.59 -33.90
CA PRO A 422 -13.30 51.29 -32.49
C PRO A 422 -12.03 50.46 -32.28
N LEU A 423 -11.71 49.55 -33.20
CA LEU A 423 -10.47 48.80 -33.18
C LEU A 423 -9.25 49.71 -33.31
N GLN A 424 -9.24 50.58 -34.31
CA GLN A 424 -8.14 51.54 -34.50
C GLN A 424 -7.97 52.47 -33.29
N VAL A 425 -9.06 52.87 -32.64
CA VAL A 425 -8.99 53.71 -31.44
C VAL A 425 -8.45 52.92 -30.25
N ALA A 426 -8.92 51.70 -30.02
CA ALA A 426 -8.42 50.84 -28.94
C ALA A 426 -6.93 50.52 -29.13
N GLU A 427 -6.51 50.16 -30.34
CA GLU A 427 -5.10 49.94 -30.71
C GLU A 427 -4.25 51.19 -30.45
N LEU A 428 -4.69 52.36 -30.90
CA LEU A 428 -3.94 53.61 -30.70
C LEU A 428 -3.82 54.02 -29.21
N ILE A 429 -4.85 53.74 -28.40
CA ILE A 429 -4.81 53.99 -26.96
C ILE A 429 -3.85 53.00 -26.28
N ALA A 430 -3.93 51.73 -26.63
CA ALA A 430 -3.01 50.71 -26.16
C ALA A 430 -1.58 51.11 -26.53
N ASP A 431 -1.27 51.25 -27.81
CA ASP A 431 0.10 51.45 -28.32
C ASP A 431 0.78 52.76 -27.94
N GLY A 432 0.05 53.68 -27.30
CA GLY A 432 0.65 54.82 -26.64
C GLY A 432 1.72 54.41 -25.60
N ASN A 433 2.70 55.31 -25.37
CA ASN A 433 3.78 55.08 -24.39
C ASN A 433 3.27 54.64 -23.00
N GLU A 434 2.12 55.17 -22.57
CA GLU A 434 1.52 54.82 -21.29
C GLU A 434 1.03 53.38 -21.24
N GLY A 435 0.25 52.95 -22.24
CA GLY A 435 -0.23 51.57 -22.30
C GLY A 435 0.92 50.60 -22.44
N THR A 436 1.91 50.93 -23.28
CA THR A 436 3.10 50.09 -23.49
C THR A 436 3.91 49.96 -22.20
N THR A 437 4.04 51.04 -21.42
CA THR A 437 4.67 51.01 -20.09
C THR A 437 3.92 50.08 -19.13
N ARG A 438 2.59 50.18 -19.08
CA ARG A 438 1.76 49.36 -18.20
C ARG A 438 1.82 47.88 -18.56
N LEU A 439 1.81 47.55 -19.85
CA LEU A 439 1.98 46.17 -20.31
C LEU A 439 3.30 45.60 -19.81
N ILE A 440 4.41 46.29 -20.04
CA ILE A 440 5.73 45.84 -19.58
C ILE A 440 5.73 45.61 -18.06
N GLN A 441 5.13 46.52 -17.28
CA GLN A 441 5.01 46.36 -15.82
C GLN A 441 4.15 45.16 -15.41
N SER A 442 3.04 44.92 -16.10
CA SER A 442 2.15 43.78 -15.85
C SER A 442 2.86 42.46 -16.15
N GLU A 443 3.56 42.37 -17.27
CA GLU A 443 4.31 41.19 -17.69
C GLU A 443 5.44 40.88 -16.71
N PHE A 444 6.21 41.89 -16.28
CA PHE A 444 7.23 41.73 -15.24
C PHE A 444 6.65 41.25 -13.91
N SER A 445 5.49 41.76 -13.51
CA SER A 445 4.84 41.34 -12.27
C SER A 445 4.30 39.91 -12.37
N GLN A 446 3.77 39.52 -13.52
CA GLN A 446 3.18 38.21 -13.76
C GLN A 446 4.26 37.12 -13.89
N PHE A 447 5.30 37.37 -14.68
CA PHE A 447 6.28 36.36 -15.06
C PHE A 447 7.60 36.44 -14.28
N ILE A 448 8.04 37.63 -13.92
CA ILE A 448 9.33 37.86 -13.23
C ILE A 448 9.11 38.13 -11.73
N GLN A 449 7.84 38.24 -11.29
CA GLN A 449 7.43 38.47 -9.89
C GLN A 449 8.11 39.69 -9.25
N ARG A 450 8.45 40.70 -10.07
CA ARG A 450 9.04 41.97 -9.64
C ARG A 450 8.66 43.09 -10.59
N SER A 451 8.86 44.34 -10.17
CA SER A 451 8.77 45.47 -11.08
C SER A 451 10.02 45.59 -11.97
N PRO A 452 9.90 46.10 -13.21
CA PRO A 452 11.04 46.39 -14.05
C PRO A 452 11.87 47.54 -13.48
N SER A 453 13.19 47.48 -13.62
CA SER A 453 14.09 48.60 -13.34
C SER A 453 13.93 49.70 -14.41
N ALA A 454 14.44 50.90 -14.11
CA ALA A 454 14.38 52.02 -15.05
C ALA A 454 15.12 51.76 -16.38
N GLN A 455 16.20 50.96 -16.36
CA GLN A 455 16.94 50.57 -17.56
C GLN A 455 16.16 49.54 -18.38
N GLU A 456 15.60 48.52 -17.74
CA GLU A 456 14.79 47.50 -18.40
C GLU A 456 13.54 48.10 -19.04
N LEU A 457 12.83 48.97 -18.33
CA LEU A 457 11.65 49.63 -18.87
C LEU A 457 12.00 50.48 -20.11
N LYS A 458 13.13 51.20 -20.07
CA LYS A 458 13.61 52.00 -21.21
C LYS A 458 13.99 51.13 -22.41
N TYR A 459 14.64 50.00 -22.16
CA TYR A 459 15.00 49.03 -23.20
C TYR A 459 13.74 48.47 -23.88
N TRP A 460 12.79 47.96 -23.10
CA TRP A 460 11.56 47.35 -23.63
C TRP A 460 10.65 48.35 -24.33
N LEU A 461 10.56 49.59 -23.84
CA LEU A 461 9.87 50.68 -24.57
C LEU A 461 10.54 50.99 -25.91
N SER A 462 11.87 50.94 -25.98
CA SER A 462 12.58 51.13 -27.25
C SER A 462 12.26 50.00 -28.23
N GLN A 463 12.26 48.75 -27.77
CA GLN A 463 11.94 47.58 -28.60
C GLN A 463 10.50 47.64 -29.12
N ALA A 464 9.55 47.95 -28.23
CA ALA A 464 8.13 48.13 -28.57
C ALA A 464 7.93 49.12 -29.72
N ASN A 465 8.64 50.24 -29.68
CA ASN A 465 8.52 51.30 -30.68
C ASN A 465 9.20 50.98 -32.03
N THR A 466 10.17 50.05 -32.06
CA THR A 466 10.91 49.71 -33.28
C THR A 466 10.42 48.46 -33.99
N GLN A 467 9.91 47.46 -33.26
CA GLN A 467 9.56 46.14 -33.80
C GLN A 467 8.15 45.69 -33.38
N GLY A 468 7.46 46.46 -32.53
CA GLY A 468 6.27 45.99 -31.81
C GLY A 468 6.66 45.09 -30.63
N LEU A 469 5.82 45.03 -29.59
CA LEU A 469 5.92 44.00 -28.53
C LEU A 469 5.28 42.69 -29.03
N THR A 470 5.70 42.21 -30.19
CA THR A 470 5.16 40.98 -30.77
C THR A 470 5.74 39.79 -30.03
N GLN A 471 5.03 39.38 -28.96
CA GLN A 471 5.20 38.11 -28.23
C GLN A 471 6.57 37.86 -27.56
N GLU A 472 7.58 38.70 -27.75
CA GLU A 472 8.96 38.41 -27.34
C GLU A 472 9.18 38.41 -25.81
N LEU A 473 8.44 39.24 -25.07
CA LEU A 473 8.50 39.24 -23.60
C LEU A 473 7.79 38.01 -23.01
N ALA A 474 6.64 37.62 -23.57
CA ALA A 474 5.87 36.46 -23.12
C ALA A 474 6.51 35.12 -23.55
N ALA A 475 7.19 35.08 -24.70
CA ALA A 475 7.86 33.89 -25.24
C ALA A 475 9.23 33.63 -24.59
N LYS A 476 9.96 34.67 -24.14
CA LYS A 476 11.24 34.48 -23.43
C LYS A 476 11.06 33.98 -21.98
N THR A 477 10.03 34.43 -21.27
CA THR A 477 9.80 33.98 -19.88
C THR A 477 9.11 32.62 -19.75
N THR A 478 8.56 32.04 -20.82
CA THR A 478 7.81 30.76 -20.73
C THR A 478 8.62 29.53 -21.10
N VAL A 479 9.84 29.68 -21.66
CA VAL A 479 10.56 28.55 -22.27
C VAL A 479 12.00 28.44 -21.80
N GLU A 480 12.74 29.55 -21.71
CA GLU A 480 14.16 29.52 -21.31
C GLU A 480 14.31 29.47 -19.78
N ASP A 481 13.42 30.12 -19.03
CA ASP A 481 13.50 30.22 -17.56
C ASP A 481 12.83 29.06 -16.79
N MET A 482 12.16 28.12 -17.47
CA MET A 482 11.61 26.91 -16.81
C MET A 482 12.65 25.79 -16.65
N GLY A 483 13.90 26.02 -17.07
CA GLY A 483 14.97 25.02 -17.04
C GLY A 483 16.26 25.48 -16.36
N GLU A 484 16.72 26.73 -16.52
CA GLU A 484 18.06 27.09 -16.04
C GLU A 484 18.13 28.51 -15.49
N LYS A 485 18.65 28.61 -14.26
CA LYS A 485 19.39 29.79 -13.83
C LYS A 485 20.47 30.05 -14.87
N GLU A 486 20.41 31.17 -15.58
CA GLU A 486 21.55 32.08 -15.70
C GLU A 486 21.15 33.41 -16.33
N ILE A 487 21.12 34.42 -15.47
CA ILE A 487 21.25 35.83 -15.83
C ILE A 487 22.53 35.98 -16.65
N TYR A 488 22.43 36.34 -17.92
CA TYR A 488 23.51 37.02 -18.62
C TYR A 488 23.02 38.24 -19.41
N LEU A 489 23.34 39.39 -18.80
CA LEU A 489 23.52 40.76 -19.31
C LEU A 489 22.29 41.57 -19.75
#